data_AF-A0A4P6LT86-F1
#
_entry.id   AF-A0A4P6LT86-F1
#
_cell.length_a   1.000
_cell.length_b   1.000
_cell.length_c   1.000
_cell.angle_alpha   90.00
_cell.angle_beta   90.00
_cell.angle_gamma   90.00
#
_symmetry.space_group_name_H-M   'P 1'
#
loop_
_entity.id
_entity.type
_entity.pdbx_description
1 polymer ?
#
loop_
_entity_poly.entity_id
_entity_poly.type
_entity_poly.pdbx_seq_one_letter_code
_entity_poly.pdbx_strand_id
1 'polypeptide(L)'
;MNLHITKSKNAESFYIAKSFAKANGGTSSTIVRKLGTLDQLLVEHGPTRDDVLAWAKNEVKIETEKYKKEKEAKTVLIPFHADRQLDYEKQVFYRGGYLFLQYIYYQMQMNKICRKLKSKYKFKYDMNAILADLIYARILEPSSKRSSYKTASEFLEKPSYELHDVYRALDVLGNECDFIQSEVYKNSHFLGTRNDKILYYDCSNYYFEIEQEDGIKKYGKSKEHRPNPIIQMGLFMDGDGIPLAFSLFPGSANEQTSLKPLEKKVLGEFGRQKFIYCSDAGLGSEDIRAYNHMGERSYIVTQSIKKLKKEEKEWALNPQGFKRISDDTPVDITQLSEDDKGLYYKDGPYTTKKLHQRLIITYSPKYAFYQKTLRSKQVERAQKMLDSGKTKKNRKNPNDPARFIGTLAATKEGEAADIHHYLDENKIAEESKYDGLYAVCTDLLDDKVGDILKVSEGRWQIEECFRIMKTDFSARPVYLQDENRIKAHFLICFLSLMLYRFLEKKLDSKYTCEELLDTLKSMNFVNVQEQGFIPTYKRERITDALHDACGFRTDYQFITKSTMKTIQKKSKGRE
;
A
#
# COMPACT_ATOMS: atom_id res chain seq x y z
N MET A 1 8.11 -1.97 52.48
CA MET A 1 7.29 -2.74 53.45
C MET A 1 7.61 -2.22 54.84
N ASN A 2 6.79 -2.54 55.84
CA ASN A 2 6.98 -2.03 57.21
C ASN A 2 6.99 -3.19 58.22
N LEU A 3 7.75 -3.02 59.30
CA LEU A 3 7.70 -3.93 60.45
C LEU A 3 6.43 -3.66 61.25
N HIS A 4 5.59 -4.68 61.44
CA HIS A 4 4.44 -4.66 62.33
C HIS A 4 4.73 -5.52 63.54
N ILE A 5 4.46 -4.96 64.72
CA ILE A 5 4.64 -5.63 66.00
C ILE A 5 3.29 -5.67 66.69
N THR A 6 2.84 -6.86 67.05
CA THR A 6 1.58 -7.06 67.77
C THR A 6 1.88 -7.64 69.13
N LYS A 7 1.43 -6.95 70.18
CA LYS A 7 1.59 -7.38 71.57
C LYS A 7 0.26 -7.89 72.11
N SER A 8 0.25 -9.15 72.50
CA SER A 8 -0.84 -9.77 73.27
C SER A 8 -0.42 -9.90 74.73
N LYS A 9 -1.34 -10.29 75.62
CA LYS A 9 -1.03 -10.54 77.03
C LYS A 9 0.07 -11.62 77.22
N ASN A 10 0.23 -12.52 76.25
CA ASN A 10 1.07 -13.71 76.38
C ASN A 10 2.29 -13.72 75.44
N ALA A 11 2.34 -12.85 74.43
CA ALA A 11 3.42 -12.83 73.44
C ALA A 11 3.49 -11.51 72.66
N GLU A 12 4.72 -11.10 72.32
CA GLU A 12 5.01 -10.07 71.32
C GLU A 12 5.44 -10.77 70.01
N SER A 13 4.77 -10.46 68.89
CA SER A 13 5.01 -11.10 67.58
C SER A 13 5.38 -10.09 66.50
N PHE A 14 6.30 -10.49 65.62
CA PHE A 14 6.86 -9.65 64.55
C PHE A 14 6.38 -10.12 63.17
N TYR A 15 6.00 -9.15 62.33
CA TYR A 15 5.46 -9.37 60.99
C TYR A 15 6.04 -8.37 59.99
N ILE A 16 6.26 -8.80 58.75
CA ILE A 16 6.48 -7.90 57.62
C ILE A 16 5.12 -7.64 56.97
N ALA A 17 4.70 -6.38 56.92
CA ALA A 17 3.44 -5.99 56.28
C ALA A 17 3.67 -5.02 55.12
N LYS A 18 2.75 -5.07 54.15
CA LYS A 18 2.71 -4.18 52.99
C LYS A 18 1.48 -3.28 53.09
N SER A 19 1.72 -1.98 53.15
CA SER A 19 0.68 -0.96 53.08
C SER A 19 0.29 -0.69 51.62
N PHE A 20 -1.01 -0.55 51.35
CA PHE A 20 -1.57 -0.15 50.07
C PHE A 20 -2.74 0.82 50.29
N ALA A 21 -2.98 1.71 49.33
CA ALA A 21 -4.12 2.62 49.35
C ALA A 21 -5.37 1.90 48.82
N LYS A 22 -6.48 2.02 49.54
CA LYS A 22 -7.81 1.59 49.10
C LYS A 22 -8.39 2.64 48.14
N ALA A 23 -9.33 2.21 47.30
CA ALA A 23 -10.00 3.09 46.32
C ALA A 23 -10.74 4.28 46.95
N ASN A 24 -11.05 4.21 48.26
CA ASN A 24 -11.71 5.27 49.04
C ASN A 24 -10.74 6.26 49.71
N GLY A 25 -9.44 6.22 49.39
CA GLY A 25 -8.43 7.13 49.96
C GLY A 25 -7.86 6.71 51.32
N GLY A 26 -8.37 5.64 51.96
CA GLY A 26 -7.80 5.09 53.19
C GLY A 26 -6.60 4.17 52.93
N THR A 27 -5.68 4.04 53.90
CA THR A 27 -4.58 3.07 53.83
C THR A 27 -4.93 1.77 54.54
N SER A 28 -4.55 0.63 53.96
CA SER A 28 -4.70 -0.71 54.55
C SER A 28 -3.38 -1.47 54.47
N SER A 29 -3.20 -2.49 55.31
CA SER A 29 -1.99 -3.33 55.30
C SER A 29 -2.34 -4.81 55.19
N THR A 30 -1.56 -5.56 54.40
CA THR A 30 -1.61 -7.03 54.34
C THR A 30 -0.30 -7.60 54.87
N ILE A 31 -0.37 -8.64 55.70
CA ILE A 31 0.81 -9.37 56.19
C ILE A 31 1.42 -10.14 55.03
N VAL A 32 2.70 -9.90 54.78
CA VAL A 32 3.48 -10.57 53.72
C VAL A 32 4.18 -11.80 54.29
N ARG A 33 4.75 -11.69 55.49
CA ARG A 33 5.49 -12.76 56.15
C ARG A 33 5.43 -12.61 57.67
N LYS A 34 5.25 -13.72 58.39
CA LYS A 34 5.38 -13.78 59.86
C LYS A 34 6.83 -14.12 60.20
N LEU A 35 7.46 -13.34 61.09
CA LEU A 35 8.85 -13.54 61.48
C LEU A 35 8.97 -14.46 62.71
N GLY A 36 8.10 -14.32 63.71
CA GLY A 36 8.16 -15.13 64.93
C GLY A 36 7.68 -14.37 66.17
N THR A 37 7.75 -15.01 67.34
CA THR A 37 7.55 -14.35 68.66
C THR A 37 8.88 -13.85 69.23
N LEU A 38 8.84 -12.86 70.12
CA LEU A 38 10.03 -12.31 70.77
C LEU A 38 10.86 -13.42 71.45
N ASP A 39 10.22 -14.31 72.20
CA ASP A 39 10.91 -15.40 72.92
C ASP A 39 11.65 -16.36 71.99
N GLN A 40 11.10 -16.63 70.80
CA GLN A 40 11.75 -17.46 69.78
C GLN A 40 12.95 -16.71 69.17
N LEU A 41 12.76 -15.44 68.85
CA LEU A 41 13.77 -14.65 68.13
C LEU A 41 14.93 -14.21 69.03
N LEU A 42 14.73 -14.09 70.35
CA LEU A 42 15.81 -13.81 71.31
C LEU A 42 16.86 -14.93 71.37
N VAL A 43 16.43 -16.19 71.17
CA VAL A 43 17.34 -17.35 71.16
C VAL A 43 18.24 -17.33 69.92
N GLU A 44 17.71 -16.88 68.79
CA GLU A 44 18.37 -16.99 67.48
C GLU A 44 19.11 -15.71 67.05
N HIS A 45 18.68 -14.54 67.52
CA HIS A 45 19.10 -13.24 66.94
C HIS A 45 19.59 -12.21 67.96
N GLY A 46 19.72 -12.57 69.24
CA GLY A 46 20.42 -11.79 70.25
C GLY A 46 19.67 -11.68 71.59
N PRO A 47 20.39 -11.42 72.71
CA PRO A 47 19.82 -11.49 74.06
C PRO A 47 18.87 -10.33 74.39
N THR A 48 18.81 -9.28 73.55
CA THR A 48 17.95 -8.12 73.80
C THR A 48 16.89 -7.94 72.72
N ARG A 49 15.79 -7.28 73.11
CA ARG A 49 14.74 -6.89 72.18
C ARG A 49 15.25 -5.97 71.06
N ASP A 50 16.28 -5.17 71.33
CA ASP A 50 16.87 -4.27 70.35
C ASP A 50 17.64 -5.03 69.26
N ASP A 51 18.30 -6.14 69.61
CA ASP A 51 18.96 -7.03 68.64
C ASP A 51 17.92 -7.67 67.70
N VAL A 52 16.82 -8.18 68.26
CA VAL A 52 15.69 -8.73 67.49
C VAL A 52 15.06 -7.68 66.59
N LEU A 53 14.93 -6.44 67.06
CA LEU A 53 14.42 -5.32 66.27
C LEU A 53 15.35 -4.95 65.12
N ALA A 54 16.67 -4.94 65.34
CA ALA A 54 17.65 -4.66 64.32
C ALA A 54 17.63 -5.74 63.22
N TRP A 55 17.60 -7.01 63.62
CA TRP A 55 17.44 -8.14 62.70
C TRP A 55 16.12 -8.07 61.90
N ALA A 56 14.99 -7.85 62.57
CA ALA A 56 13.68 -7.77 61.92
C ALA A 56 13.58 -6.60 60.94
N LYS A 57 14.23 -5.46 61.23
CA LYS A 57 14.34 -4.33 60.29
C LYS A 57 15.20 -4.70 59.07
N ASN A 58 16.26 -5.49 59.23
CA ASN A 58 17.06 -5.97 58.12
C ASN A 58 16.27 -6.93 57.22
N GLU A 59 15.50 -7.85 57.80
CA GLU A 59 14.58 -8.72 57.04
C GLU A 59 13.53 -7.91 56.26
N VAL A 60 12.96 -6.86 56.86
CA VAL A 60 12.06 -5.93 56.15
C VAL A 60 12.76 -5.24 54.98
N LYS A 61 14.05 -4.92 55.11
CA LYS A 61 14.85 -4.32 54.03
C LYS A 61 15.09 -5.32 52.91
N ILE A 62 15.52 -6.54 53.22
CA ILE A 62 15.73 -7.63 52.26
C ILE A 62 14.43 -7.94 51.51
N GLU A 63 13.31 -8.08 52.21
CA GLU A 63 11.99 -8.35 51.61
C GLU A 63 11.51 -7.16 50.77
N THR A 64 11.82 -5.92 51.18
CA THR A 64 11.53 -4.72 50.38
C THR A 64 12.38 -4.67 49.10
N GLU A 65 13.66 -5.06 49.15
CA GLU A 65 14.53 -5.16 47.98
C GLU A 65 14.11 -6.28 47.04
N LYS A 66 13.73 -7.45 47.57
CA LYS A 66 13.15 -8.54 46.79
C LYS A 66 11.85 -8.11 46.11
N TYR A 67 10.96 -7.44 46.84
CA TYR A 67 9.73 -6.89 46.29
C TYR A 67 9.98 -5.81 45.22
N LYS A 68 11.00 -4.96 45.40
CA LYS A 68 11.42 -3.99 44.39
C LYS A 68 11.94 -4.70 43.13
N LYS A 69 12.81 -5.71 43.29
CA LYS A 69 13.32 -6.54 42.18
C LYS A 69 12.22 -7.31 41.45
N GLU A 70 11.23 -7.86 42.16
CA GLU A 70 10.07 -8.51 41.56
C GLU A 70 9.16 -7.51 40.82
N LYS A 71 9.00 -6.29 41.36
CA LYS A 71 8.34 -5.18 40.64
C LYS A 71 9.12 -4.72 39.42
N GLU A 72 10.45 -4.69 39.49
CA GLU A 72 11.35 -4.39 38.38
C GLU A 72 11.27 -5.48 37.30
N ALA A 73 11.15 -6.75 37.71
CA ALA A 73 10.98 -7.90 36.82
C ALA A 73 9.60 -7.96 36.13
N LYS A 74 8.63 -7.12 36.53
CA LYS A 74 7.27 -7.01 35.96
C LYS A 74 6.59 -8.36 35.71
N THR A 75 6.88 -9.37 36.52
CA THR A 75 6.35 -10.72 36.34
C THR A 75 4.86 -10.77 36.70
N VAL A 76 4.05 -11.42 35.87
CA VAL A 76 2.61 -11.58 36.08
C VAL A 76 2.29 -13.07 36.18
N LEU A 77 1.66 -13.48 37.29
CA LEU A 77 1.19 -14.85 37.50
C LEU A 77 -0.30 -14.91 37.16
N ILE A 78 -0.66 -15.75 36.18
CA ILE A 78 -2.03 -15.92 35.73
C ILE A 78 -2.43 -17.39 35.94
N PRO A 79 -3.31 -17.69 36.90
CA PRO A 79 -3.76 -19.06 37.13
C PRO A 79 -4.74 -19.51 36.05
N PHE A 80 -4.49 -20.64 35.41
CA PHE A 80 -5.44 -21.30 34.51
C PHE A 80 -6.00 -22.57 35.14
N HIS A 81 -7.27 -22.86 34.86
CA HIS A 81 -7.95 -24.06 35.28
C HIS A 81 -8.16 -24.97 34.06
N ALA A 82 -7.58 -26.17 34.09
CA ALA A 82 -7.61 -27.11 32.95
C ALA A 82 -8.99 -27.76 32.72
N ASP A 83 -9.88 -27.67 33.70
CA ASP A 83 -11.24 -28.23 33.71
C ASP A 83 -12.33 -27.20 33.35
N ARG A 84 -11.96 -25.93 33.17
CA ARG A 84 -12.92 -24.87 32.81
C ARG A 84 -13.01 -24.68 31.31
N GLN A 85 -14.24 -24.78 30.79
CA GLN A 85 -14.55 -24.41 29.41
C GLN A 85 -14.52 -22.88 29.22
N LEU A 86 -14.37 -22.46 27.97
CA LEU A 86 -14.51 -21.05 27.60
C LEU A 86 -15.97 -20.61 27.75
N ASP A 87 -16.18 -19.38 28.20
CA ASP A 87 -17.52 -18.80 28.29
C ASP A 87 -18.13 -18.68 26.88
N TYR A 88 -19.44 -18.92 26.75
CA TYR A 88 -20.18 -18.74 25.50
C TYR A 88 -20.01 -17.33 24.95
N GLU A 89 -19.85 -17.23 23.61
CA GLU A 89 -19.72 -15.96 22.87
C GLU A 89 -18.55 -15.05 23.32
N LYS A 90 -17.63 -15.55 24.13
CA LYS A 90 -16.48 -14.77 24.62
C LYS A 90 -15.34 -14.79 23.62
N GLN A 91 -15.09 -13.63 23.02
CA GLN A 91 -13.95 -13.42 22.13
C GLN A 91 -12.63 -13.30 22.91
N VAL A 92 -11.72 -14.22 22.64
CA VAL A 92 -10.36 -14.23 23.21
C VAL A 92 -9.30 -13.75 22.22
N PHE A 93 -9.54 -13.87 20.91
CA PHE A 93 -8.61 -13.49 19.86
C PHE A 93 -8.87 -12.05 19.38
N TYR A 94 -7.80 -11.31 19.13
CA TYR A 94 -7.84 -9.93 18.66
C TYR A 94 -6.77 -9.66 17.61
N ARG A 95 -7.14 -8.97 16.53
CA ARG A 95 -6.19 -8.49 15.52
C ARG A 95 -5.62 -7.14 15.96
N GLY A 96 -4.32 -6.93 15.80
CA GLY A 96 -3.67 -5.68 16.21
C GLY A 96 -2.65 -5.11 15.22
N GLY A 97 -2.39 -5.76 14.09
CA GLY A 97 -1.59 -5.17 13.01
C GLY A 97 -2.10 -3.83 12.49
N TYR A 98 -3.41 -3.56 12.67
CA TYR A 98 -3.99 -2.26 12.31
C TYR A 98 -3.40 -1.09 13.10
N LEU A 99 -2.76 -1.31 14.25
CA LEU A 99 -2.18 -0.23 15.07
C LEU A 99 -1.13 0.58 14.30
N PHE A 100 -0.35 -0.05 13.40
CA PHE A 100 0.64 0.62 12.57
C PHE A 100 -0.03 1.45 11.45
N LEU A 101 -1.13 0.95 10.89
CA LEU A 101 -1.97 1.69 9.94
C LEU A 101 -2.66 2.86 10.63
N GLN A 102 -3.10 2.67 11.87
CA GLN A 102 -3.71 3.69 12.70
C GLN A 102 -2.74 4.84 12.95
N TYR A 103 -1.46 4.54 13.21
CA TYR A 103 -0.43 5.55 13.34
C TYR A 103 -0.39 6.47 12.11
N ILE A 104 -0.28 5.93 10.89
CA ILE A 104 -0.26 6.71 9.66
C ILE A 104 -1.58 7.48 9.45
N TYR A 105 -2.73 6.84 9.69
CA TYR A 105 -4.05 7.45 9.56
C TYR A 105 -4.21 8.73 10.40
N TYR A 106 -3.77 8.71 11.66
CA TYR A 106 -3.87 9.87 12.55
C TYR A 106 -2.80 10.93 12.26
N GLN A 107 -1.60 10.55 11.80
CA GLN A 107 -0.60 11.50 11.29
C GLN A 107 -1.14 12.28 10.08
N MET A 108 -1.90 11.61 9.20
CA MET A 108 -2.60 12.24 8.06
C MET A 108 -3.85 13.04 8.46
N GLN A 109 -4.10 13.22 9.76
CA GLN A 109 -5.20 14.03 10.29
C GLN A 109 -6.59 13.62 9.76
N MET A 110 -6.78 12.35 9.39
CA MET A 110 -8.05 11.83 8.85
C MET A 110 -9.23 12.08 9.81
N ASN A 111 -8.97 12.02 11.12
CA ASN A 111 -9.92 12.36 12.16
C ASN A 111 -10.39 13.82 12.14
N LYS A 112 -9.58 14.78 11.66
CA LYS A 112 -9.99 16.17 11.45
C LYS A 112 -10.93 16.29 10.25
N ILE A 113 -10.66 15.55 9.17
CA ILE A 113 -11.52 15.49 7.98
C ILE A 113 -12.91 14.96 8.38
N CYS A 114 -12.97 13.82 9.08
CA CYS A 114 -14.24 13.26 9.56
C CYS A 114 -15.00 14.21 10.50
N ARG A 115 -14.31 15.00 11.32
CA ARG A 115 -14.93 16.05 12.15
C ARG A 115 -15.58 17.15 11.32
N LYS A 116 -14.91 17.64 10.26
CA LYS A 116 -15.50 18.61 9.31
C LYS A 116 -16.76 18.05 8.65
N LEU A 117 -16.72 16.78 8.22
CA LEU A 117 -17.88 16.09 7.65
C LEU A 117 -19.04 15.97 8.65
N LYS A 118 -18.74 15.64 9.92
CA LYS A 118 -19.73 15.57 10.98
C LYS A 118 -20.43 16.93 11.20
N SER A 119 -19.68 18.02 11.18
CA SER A 119 -20.26 19.37 11.29
C SER A 119 -21.18 19.73 10.12
N LYS A 120 -20.84 19.29 8.90
CA LYS A 120 -21.65 19.52 7.68
C LYS A 120 -22.94 18.71 7.65
N TYR A 121 -22.86 17.40 7.92
CA TYR A 121 -23.99 16.48 7.74
C TYR A 121 -24.75 16.14 9.03
N LYS A 122 -24.20 16.48 10.20
CA LYS A 122 -24.82 16.28 11.53
C LYS A 122 -25.28 14.84 11.80
N PHE A 123 -24.59 13.84 11.26
CA PHE A 123 -24.89 12.43 11.53
C PHE A 123 -24.56 12.04 12.98
N LYS A 124 -25.26 11.01 13.50
CA LYS A 124 -25.18 10.56 14.90
C LYS A 124 -24.09 9.51 15.16
N TYR A 125 -23.64 8.80 14.13
CA TYR A 125 -22.64 7.74 14.23
C TYR A 125 -21.19 8.29 14.18
N ASP A 126 -20.21 7.46 14.55
CA ASP A 126 -18.79 7.83 14.50
C ASP A 126 -18.18 7.53 13.11
N MET A 127 -18.21 8.53 12.22
CA MET A 127 -17.60 8.45 10.89
C MET A 127 -16.09 8.18 10.92
N ASN A 128 -15.37 8.67 11.93
CA ASN A 128 -13.93 8.45 12.02
C ASN A 128 -13.64 6.99 12.33
N ALA A 129 -14.37 6.39 13.27
CA ALA A 129 -14.26 4.96 13.57
C ALA A 129 -14.61 4.11 12.35
N ILE A 130 -15.73 4.40 11.66
CA ILE A 130 -16.14 3.66 10.45
C ILE A 130 -15.08 3.76 9.35
N LEU A 131 -14.60 4.96 9.03
CA LEU A 131 -13.63 5.13 7.94
C LEU A 131 -12.29 4.45 8.27
N ALA A 132 -11.82 4.60 9.51
CA ALA A 132 -10.60 3.95 10.00
C ALA A 132 -10.71 2.42 9.87
N ASP A 133 -11.77 1.82 10.41
CA ASP A 133 -11.97 0.38 10.39
C ASP A 133 -12.15 -0.17 8.98
N LEU A 134 -12.85 0.54 8.09
CA LEU A 134 -13.00 0.15 6.69
C LEU A 134 -11.66 0.16 5.94
N ILE A 135 -10.76 1.11 6.23
CA ILE A 135 -9.41 1.15 5.66
C ILE A 135 -8.54 0.04 6.24
N TYR A 136 -8.56 -0.16 7.57
CA TYR A 136 -7.75 -1.19 8.20
C TYR A 136 -8.17 -2.59 7.76
N ALA A 137 -9.48 -2.86 7.76
CA ALA A 137 -10.01 -4.11 7.26
C ALA A 137 -9.70 -4.29 5.76
N ARG A 138 -9.68 -3.22 4.96
CA ARG A 138 -9.29 -3.30 3.54
C ARG A 138 -7.84 -3.74 3.35
N ILE A 139 -6.94 -3.34 4.23
CA ILE A 139 -5.51 -3.72 4.17
C ILE A 139 -5.27 -5.11 4.75
N LEU A 140 -5.94 -5.45 5.86
CA LEU A 140 -5.72 -6.70 6.58
C LEU A 140 -6.53 -7.88 6.06
N GLU A 141 -7.80 -7.66 5.70
CA GLU A 141 -8.76 -8.70 5.32
C GLU A 141 -9.75 -8.15 4.28
N PRO A 142 -9.29 -7.87 3.04
CA PRO A 142 -10.09 -7.22 2.01
C PRO A 142 -11.33 -8.07 1.65
N SER A 143 -12.53 -7.52 1.89
CA SER A 143 -13.80 -8.23 1.61
C SER A 143 -14.98 -7.26 1.42
N SER A 144 -16.22 -7.75 1.48
CA SER A 144 -17.43 -6.93 1.46
C SER A 144 -17.52 -5.99 2.67
N LYS A 145 -18.33 -4.92 2.59
CA LYS A 145 -18.49 -3.96 3.71
C LYS A 145 -19.06 -4.62 4.97
N ARG A 146 -19.97 -5.59 4.80
CA ARG A 146 -20.47 -6.45 5.89
C ARG A 146 -19.37 -7.29 6.53
N SER A 147 -18.50 -7.89 5.72
CA SER A 147 -17.37 -8.68 6.22
C SER A 147 -16.34 -7.77 6.90
N SER A 148 -16.04 -6.59 6.35
CA SER A 148 -15.15 -5.60 6.99
C SER A 148 -15.67 -5.18 8.37
N TYR A 149 -16.98 -4.99 8.55
CA TYR A 149 -17.56 -4.75 9.87
C TYR A 149 -17.34 -5.92 10.84
N LYS A 150 -17.50 -7.16 10.36
CA LYS A 150 -17.21 -8.37 11.16
C LYS A 150 -15.73 -8.43 11.55
N THR A 151 -14.82 -8.16 10.61
CA THR A 151 -13.38 -8.10 10.88
C THR A 151 -13.04 -7.02 11.91
N ALA A 152 -13.68 -5.84 11.82
CA ALA A 152 -13.46 -4.76 12.79
C ALA A 152 -13.88 -5.15 14.22
N SER A 153 -14.91 -6.00 14.38
CA SER A 153 -15.27 -6.57 15.69
C SER A 153 -14.18 -7.46 16.30
N GLU A 154 -13.27 -8.00 15.47
CA GLU A 154 -12.09 -8.74 15.91
C GLU A 154 -10.90 -7.84 16.28
N PHE A 155 -11.00 -6.51 16.14
CA PHE A 155 -9.93 -5.59 16.53
C PHE A 155 -9.87 -5.39 18.04
N LEU A 156 -8.68 -5.00 18.53
CA LEU A 156 -8.46 -4.62 19.94
C LEU A 156 -9.41 -3.48 20.40
N GLU A 157 -9.87 -2.64 19.47
CA GLU A 157 -10.89 -1.63 19.69
C GLU A 157 -12.16 -2.02 18.93
N LYS A 158 -13.19 -2.46 19.66
CA LYS A 158 -14.46 -2.88 19.04
C LYS A 158 -15.19 -1.68 18.41
N PRO A 159 -15.93 -1.89 17.30
CA PRO A 159 -16.77 -0.89 16.70
C PRO A 159 -17.76 -0.28 17.70
N SER A 160 -17.86 1.05 17.71
CA SER A 160 -18.85 1.80 18.49
C SER A 160 -20.09 2.18 17.69
N TYR A 161 -20.30 1.52 16.56
CA TYR A 161 -21.31 1.82 15.54
C TYR A 161 -21.89 0.51 15.01
N GLU A 162 -23.05 0.56 14.35
CA GLU A 162 -23.70 -0.63 13.82
C GLU A 162 -23.48 -0.81 12.32
N LEU A 163 -23.74 -2.00 11.80
CA LEU A 163 -23.56 -2.33 10.39
C LEU A 163 -24.31 -1.36 9.46
N HIS A 164 -25.51 -0.93 9.83
CA HIS A 164 -26.29 -0.04 8.99
C HIS A 164 -25.69 1.38 8.91
N ASP A 165 -24.94 1.81 9.93
CA ASP A 165 -24.22 3.08 9.91
C ASP A 165 -23.04 3.04 8.93
N VAL A 166 -22.41 1.87 8.74
CA VAL A 166 -21.39 1.68 7.70
C VAL A 166 -21.94 2.06 6.33
N TYR A 167 -23.13 1.58 5.98
CA TYR A 167 -23.74 1.90 4.67
C TYR A 167 -24.16 3.36 4.56
N ARG A 168 -24.67 3.98 5.63
CA ARG A 168 -24.96 5.43 5.66
C ARG A 168 -23.68 6.26 5.50
N ALA A 169 -22.58 5.80 6.06
CA ALA A 169 -21.29 6.47 5.95
C ALA A 169 -20.78 6.46 4.51
N LEU A 170 -20.98 5.36 3.77
CA LEU A 170 -20.59 5.29 2.36
C LEU A 170 -21.25 6.37 1.50
N ASP A 171 -22.51 6.72 1.79
CA ASP A 171 -23.20 7.78 1.03
C ASP A 171 -22.50 9.14 1.20
N VAL A 172 -22.09 9.47 2.43
CA VAL A 172 -21.33 10.70 2.71
C VAL A 172 -19.94 10.65 2.11
N LEU A 173 -19.24 9.52 2.25
CA LEU A 173 -17.87 9.34 1.73
C LEU A 173 -17.83 9.43 0.20
N GLY A 174 -18.85 8.91 -0.50
CA GLY A 174 -18.95 9.02 -1.95
C GLY A 174 -19.21 10.47 -2.40
N ASN A 175 -20.15 11.15 -1.75
CA ASN A 175 -20.50 12.53 -2.06
C ASN A 175 -19.33 13.49 -1.83
N GLU A 176 -18.58 13.27 -0.75
CA GLU A 176 -17.44 14.12 -0.34
C GLU A 176 -16.09 13.57 -0.81
N CYS A 177 -16.08 12.64 -1.75
CA CYS A 177 -14.87 11.95 -2.20
C CYS A 177 -13.78 12.90 -2.70
N ASP A 178 -14.16 13.97 -3.42
CA ASP A 178 -13.20 14.94 -3.97
C ASP A 178 -12.62 15.82 -2.85
N PHE A 179 -13.47 16.29 -1.93
CA PHE A 179 -13.05 16.99 -0.71
C PHE A 179 -12.09 16.15 0.14
N ILE A 180 -12.40 14.86 0.36
CA ILE A 180 -11.54 13.95 1.12
C ILE A 180 -10.18 13.81 0.43
N GLN A 181 -10.13 13.61 -0.89
CA GLN A 181 -8.87 13.52 -1.63
C GLN A 181 -8.02 14.79 -1.48
N SER A 182 -8.61 15.97 -1.66
CA SER A 182 -7.91 17.26 -1.49
C SER A 182 -7.35 17.44 -0.09
N GLU A 183 -8.16 17.21 0.95
CA GLU A 183 -7.70 17.37 2.33
C GLU A 183 -6.65 16.34 2.72
N VAL A 184 -6.77 15.11 2.23
CA VAL A 184 -5.76 14.07 2.49
C VAL A 184 -4.44 14.41 1.82
N TYR A 185 -4.44 14.90 0.59
CA TYR A 185 -3.22 15.38 -0.05
C TYR A 185 -2.57 16.53 0.72
N LYS A 186 -3.35 17.54 1.13
CA LYS A 186 -2.82 18.63 1.97
C LYS A 186 -2.18 18.09 3.24
N ASN A 187 -2.91 17.25 3.98
CA ASN A 187 -2.44 16.68 5.23
C ASN A 187 -1.27 15.70 5.06
N SER A 188 -1.10 15.10 3.88
CA SER A 188 0.01 14.18 3.62
C SER A 188 1.38 14.85 3.73
N HIS A 189 1.46 16.18 3.59
CA HIS A 189 2.67 16.96 3.84
C HIS A 189 3.12 16.97 5.31
N PHE A 190 2.24 16.61 6.27
CA PHE A 190 2.64 16.42 7.67
C PHE A 190 3.54 15.21 7.88
N LEU A 191 3.57 14.26 6.93
CA LEU A 191 4.40 13.06 6.99
C LEU A 191 5.74 13.24 6.26
N GLY A 192 6.03 14.45 5.79
CA GLY A 192 7.26 14.81 5.09
C GLY A 192 7.00 15.50 3.76
N THR A 193 8.07 15.86 3.07
CA THR A 193 8.00 16.48 1.76
C THR A 193 7.53 15.47 0.71
N ARG A 194 6.56 15.90 -0.11
CA ARG A 194 6.10 15.13 -1.29
C ARG A 194 6.91 15.48 -2.53
N ASN A 195 7.16 14.49 -3.38
CA ASN A 195 7.79 14.68 -4.68
C ASN A 195 6.73 14.92 -5.78
N ASP A 196 5.90 15.93 -5.58
CA ASP A 196 4.78 16.27 -6.47
C ASP A 196 5.16 17.20 -7.63
N LYS A 197 6.45 17.32 -7.91
CA LYS A 197 6.97 17.92 -9.15
C LYS A 197 6.81 16.99 -10.35
N ILE A 198 6.70 15.69 -10.12
CA ILE A 198 6.50 14.66 -11.13
C ILE A 198 5.16 14.01 -10.83
N LEU A 199 4.27 13.98 -11.82
CA LEU A 199 2.98 13.32 -11.71
C LEU A 199 2.87 12.23 -12.77
N TYR A 200 2.81 10.98 -12.32
CA TYR A 200 2.49 9.84 -13.15
C TYR A 200 0.98 9.71 -13.28
N TYR A 201 0.53 9.39 -14.51
CA TYR A 201 -0.86 9.14 -14.80
C TYR A 201 -1.04 7.86 -15.59
N ASP A 202 -2.00 7.05 -15.14
CA ASP A 202 -2.44 5.86 -15.84
C ASP A 202 -3.92 5.58 -15.53
N CYS A 203 -4.55 4.84 -16.43
CA CYS A 203 -5.93 4.41 -16.33
C CYS A 203 -6.00 2.89 -16.20
N SER A 204 -6.84 2.40 -15.31
CA SER A 204 -7.13 0.96 -15.20
C SER A 204 -8.64 0.73 -15.17
N ASN A 205 -9.08 -0.46 -15.56
CA ASN A 205 -10.49 -0.86 -15.45
C ASN A 205 -10.72 -1.96 -14.42
N TYR A 206 -11.96 -1.96 -13.90
CA TYR A 206 -12.47 -2.87 -12.88
C TYR A 206 -13.78 -3.46 -13.37
N TYR A 207 -13.84 -4.78 -13.49
CA TYR A 207 -15.05 -5.48 -13.91
C TYR A 207 -16.01 -5.68 -12.75
N PHE A 208 -17.29 -5.82 -13.10
CA PHE A 208 -18.37 -6.12 -12.16
C PHE A 208 -18.97 -7.48 -12.49
N GLU A 209 -19.37 -8.23 -11.47
CA GLU A 209 -20.05 -9.53 -11.63
C GLU A 209 -21.55 -9.31 -11.88
N ILE A 210 -21.85 -8.61 -12.97
CA ILE A 210 -23.20 -8.33 -13.45
C ILE A 210 -23.30 -8.68 -14.93
N GLU A 211 -24.51 -9.03 -15.37
CA GLU A 211 -24.79 -9.44 -16.75
C GLU A 211 -25.28 -8.30 -17.65
N GLN A 212 -25.69 -7.16 -17.06
CA GLN A 212 -26.22 -6.02 -17.79
C GLN A 212 -25.56 -4.73 -17.31
N GLU A 213 -25.39 -3.79 -18.23
CA GLU A 213 -24.88 -2.46 -17.89
C GLU A 213 -25.83 -1.72 -16.94
N ASP A 214 -25.27 -0.94 -16.02
CA ASP A 214 -26.05 -0.14 -15.08
C ASP A 214 -25.27 1.07 -14.58
N GLY A 215 -25.83 2.27 -14.77
CA GLY A 215 -25.16 3.55 -14.50
C GLY A 215 -23.82 3.66 -15.22
N ILE A 216 -22.75 3.96 -14.47
CA ILE A 216 -21.37 4.00 -15.00
C ILE A 216 -20.76 2.62 -15.31
N LYS A 217 -21.40 1.51 -14.92
CA LYS A 217 -20.93 0.15 -15.21
C LYS A 217 -21.30 -0.18 -16.65
N LYS A 218 -20.38 0.02 -17.60
CA LYS A 218 -20.62 -0.06 -19.05
C LYS A 218 -19.71 -1.09 -19.70
N TYR A 219 -20.16 -1.72 -20.79
CA TYR A 219 -19.32 -2.55 -21.63
C TYR A 219 -18.22 -1.71 -22.27
N GLY A 220 -17.03 -2.27 -22.31
CA GLY A 220 -15.85 -1.61 -22.84
C GLY A 220 -14.72 -2.59 -23.02
N LYS A 221 -13.56 -2.10 -23.46
CA LYS A 221 -12.39 -2.94 -23.66
C LYS A 221 -11.78 -3.33 -22.30
N SER A 222 -12.24 -4.45 -21.74
CA SER A 222 -11.69 -5.02 -20.51
C SER A 222 -10.19 -5.34 -20.67
N LYS A 223 -9.35 -4.80 -19.77
CA LYS A 223 -7.91 -5.12 -19.74
C LYS A 223 -7.67 -6.57 -19.28
N GLU A 224 -8.68 -7.19 -18.67
CA GLU A 224 -8.67 -8.57 -18.19
C GLU A 224 -9.44 -9.53 -19.12
N HIS A 225 -9.84 -9.07 -20.31
CA HIS A 225 -10.55 -9.85 -21.32
C HIS A 225 -11.85 -10.51 -20.83
N ARG A 226 -12.53 -9.89 -19.86
CA ARG A 226 -13.85 -10.30 -19.37
C ARG A 226 -14.96 -9.67 -20.22
N PRO A 227 -16.07 -10.38 -20.49
CA PRO A 227 -17.21 -9.84 -21.22
C PRO A 227 -18.09 -8.92 -20.36
N ASN A 228 -17.89 -8.88 -19.05
CA ASN A 228 -18.73 -8.15 -18.10
C ASN A 228 -18.58 -6.62 -18.21
N PRO A 229 -19.58 -5.85 -17.76
CA PRO A 229 -19.46 -4.40 -17.60
C PRO A 229 -18.31 -4.01 -16.70
N ILE A 230 -17.68 -2.88 -17.02
CA ILE A 230 -16.52 -2.34 -16.31
C ILE A 230 -16.74 -0.88 -15.90
N ILE A 231 -15.94 -0.41 -14.94
CA ILE A 231 -15.70 1.01 -14.68
C ILE A 231 -14.22 1.29 -14.92
N GLN A 232 -13.90 2.49 -15.37
CA GLN A 232 -12.53 2.96 -15.51
C GLN A 232 -12.15 3.87 -14.33
N MET A 233 -10.90 3.78 -13.89
CA MET A 233 -10.30 4.64 -12.87
C MET A 233 -9.02 5.25 -13.42
N GLY A 234 -8.97 6.57 -13.51
CA GLY A 234 -7.73 7.31 -13.71
C GLY A 234 -7.09 7.64 -12.36
N LEU A 235 -5.78 7.49 -12.24
CA LEU A 235 -5.03 7.75 -11.02
C LEU A 235 -3.86 8.71 -11.31
N PHE A 236 -3.68 9.70 -10.46
CA PHE A 236 -2.41 10.44 -10.34
C PHE A 236 -1.62 9.92 -9.15
N MET A 237 -0.32 9.83 -9.34
CA MET A 237 0.66 9.45 -8.34
C MET A 237 1.88 10.35 -8.48
N ASP A 238 2.54 10.68 -7.37
CA ASP A 238 3.74 11.52 -7.41
C ASP A 238 5.04 10.73 -7.69
N GLY A 239 6.16 11.45 -7.75
CA GLY A 239 7.49 10.89 -7.98
C GLY A 239 7.99 9.89 -6.94
N ASP A 240 7.34 9.81 -5.77
CA ASP A 240 7.68 8.89 -4.68
C ASP A 240 6.73 7.67 -4.62
N GLY A 241 5.87 7.49 -5.64
CA GLY A 241 4.92 6.40 -5.67
C GLY A 241 3.68 6.62 -4.79
N ILE A 242 3.45 7.85 -4.27
CA ILE A 242 2.32 8.15 -3.39
C ILE A 242 1.11 8.61 -4.22
N PRO A 243 -0.05 7.93 -4.12
CA PRO A 243 -1.28 8.38 -4.78
C PRO A 243 -1.63 9.83 -4.43
N LEU A 244 -2.21 10.54 -5.40
CA LEU A 244 -2.54 11.96 -5.26
C LEU A 244 -4.04 12.18 -5.44
N ALA A 245 -4.60 11.73 -6.55
CA ALA A 245 -6.03 11.84 -6.82
C ALA A 245 -6.49 10.75 -7.79
N PHE A 246 -7.77 10.41 -7.75
CA PHE A 246 -8.42 9.55 -8.71
C PHE A 246 -9.78 10.09 -9.16
N SER A 247 -10.24 9.57 -10.30
CA SER A 247 -11.58 9.78 -10.81
C SER A 247 -12.11 8.51 -11.47
N LEU A 248 -13.42 8.28 -11.36
CA LEU A 248 -14.12 7.14 -11.96
C LEU A 248 -14.91 7.59 -13.19
N PHE A 249 -14.96 6.74 -14.21
CA PHE A 249 -15.61 7.03 -15.47
C PHE A 249 -16.30 5.78 -16.04
N PRO A 250 -17.32 5.95 -16.91
CA PRO A 250 -17.99 4.82 -17.54
C PRO A 250 -17.03 3.87 -18.26
N GLY A 251 -17.31 2.56 -18.21
CA GLY A 251 -16.50 1.54 -18.87
C GLY A 251 -16.30 1.72 -20.38
N SER A 252 -17.24 2.37 -21.06
CA SER A 252 -17.22 2.69 -22.49
C SER A 252 -16.45 3.97 -22.84
N ALA A 253 -16.06 4.77 -21.84
CA ALA A 253 -15.40 6.06 -22.07
C ALA A 253 -13.99 5.88 -22.65
N ASN A 254 -13.48 6.91 -23.34
CA ASN A 254 -12.09 6.91 -23.80
C ASN A 254 -11.17 7.30 -22.63
N GLU A 255 -10.13 6.51 -22.35
CA GLU A 255 -9.16 6.78 -21.28
C GLU A 255 -8.55 8.20 -21.40
N GLN A 256 -8.34 8.71 -22.62
CA GLN A 256 -7.78 10.04 -22.85
C GLN A 256 -8.68 11.19 -22.34
N THR A 257 -10.00 11.02 -22.31
CA THR A 257 -10.91 12.08 -21.83
C THR A 257 -10.96 12.15 -20.31
N SER A 258 -10.44 11.12 -19.62
CA SER A 258 -10.46 11.02 -18.16
C SER A 258 -9.36 11.85 -17.47
N LEU A 259 -8.36 12.30 -18.23
CA LEU A 259 -7.23 13.08 -17.72
C LEU A 259 -7.64 14.50 -17.31
N LYS A 260 -8.30 15.26 -18.21
CA LYS A 260 -8.62 16.67 -18.01
C LYS A 260 -9.43 16.96 -16.73
N PRO A 261 -10.47 16.16 -16.37
CA PRO A 261 -11.19 16.36 -15.10
C PRO A 261 -10.27 16.20 -13.89
N LEU A 262 -9.35 15.24 -13.94
CA LEU A 262 -8.43 14.98 -12.84
C LEU A 262 -7.35 16.07 -12.75
N GLU A 263 -6.82 16.55 -13.87
CA GLU A 263 -5.88 17.68 -13.90
C GLU A 263 -6.51 18.98 -13.41
N LYS A 264 -7.77 19.27 -13.79
CA LYS A 264 -8.52 20.40 -13.24
C LYS A 264 -8.64 20.30 -11.72
N LYS A 265 -8.86 19.08 -11.21
CA LYS A 265 -8.87 18.82 -9.77
C LYS A 265 -7.50 19.15 -9.15
N VAL A 266 -6.40 18.62 -9.70
CA VAL A 266 -5.03 18.91 -9.25
C VAL A 266 -4.72 20.41 -9.27
N LEU A 267 -5.03 21.10 -10.36
CA LEU A 267 -4.77 22.53 -10.49
C LEU A 267 -5.60 23.37 -9.50
N GLY A 268 -6.90 23.07 -9.37
CA GLY A 268 -7.83 23.85 -8.55
C GLY A 268 -7.77 23.53 -7.06
N GLU A 269 -7.83 22.25 -6.68
CA GLU A 269 -7.98 21.81 -5.29
C GLU A 269 -6.65 21.52 -4.59
N PHE A 270 -5.60 21.23 -5.35
CA PHE A 270 -4.28 20.85 -4.83
C PHE A 270 -3.27 22.00 -4.95
N GLY A 271 -3.60 23.06 -5.71
CA GLY A 271 -2.79 24.28 -5.82
C GLY A 271 -1.45 24.08 -6.56
N ARG A 272 -1.31 23.00 -7.33
CA ARG A 272 -0.07 22.67 -8.04
C ARG A 272 -0.16 23.08 -9.50
N GLN A 273 0.54 24.15 -9.83
CA GLN A 273 0.59 24.69 -11.20
C GLN A 273 1.81 24.21 -11.99
N LYS A 274 2.88 23.79 -11.31
CA LYS A 274 4.15 23.36 -11.90
C LYS A 274 4.43 21.90 -11.62
N PHE A 275 4.30 21.06 -12.65
CA PHE A 275 4.63 19.63 -12.58
C PHE A 275 4.97 19.08 -13.97
N ILE A 276 5.67 17.95 -13.97
CA ILE A 276 5.97 17.14 -15.15
C ILE A 276 4.95 16.01 -15.23
N TYR A 277 4.11 16.03 -16.26
CA TYR A 277 3.15 14.98 -16.56
C TYR A 277 3.86 13.80 -17.23
N CYS A 278 3.83 12.62 -16.61
CA CYS A 278 4.43 11.41 -17.17
C CYS A 278 3.39 10.32 -17.43
N SER A 279 3.29 9.84 -18.68
CA SER A 279 2.34 8.79 -19.06
C SER A 279 2.81 7.90 -20.21
N ASP A 280 2.01 6.87 -20.50
CA ASP A 280 2.25 5.95 -21.60
C ASP A 280 1.84 6.54 -22.98
N ALA A 281 2.07 5.77 -24.04
CA ALA A 281 1.72 6.21 -25.39
C ALA A 281 0.20 6.19 -25.66
N GLY A 282 -0.59 5.44 -24.90
CA GLY A 282 -2.05 5.36 -25.02
C GLY A 282 -2.75 6.63 -24.50
N LEU A 283 -2.18 7.23 -23.46
CA LEU A 283 -2.66 8.43 -22.77
C LEU A 283 -1.92 9.70 -23.20
N GLY A 284 -1.02 9.58 -24.17
CA GLY A 284 -0.14 10.64 -24.64
C GLY A 284 -0.52 11.29 -25.97
N SER A 285 -1.81 11.56 -26.22
CA SER A 285 -2.25 12.17 -27.48
C SER A 285 -1.67 13.59 -27.68
N GLU A 286 -1.61 14.06 -28.93
CA GLU A 286 -1.08 15.41 -29.22
C GLU A 286 -1.86 16.50 -28.49
N ASP A 287 -3.19 16.34 -28.31
CA ASP A 287 -4.01 17.28 -27.54
C ASP A 287 -3.70 17.27 -26.04
N ILE A 288 -3.36 16.09 -25.47
CA ILE A 288 -2.95 15.97 -24.07
C ILE A 288 -1.57 16.58 -23.86
N ARG A 289 -0.62 16.31 -24.77
CA ARG A 289 0.69 16.95 -24.75
C ARG A 289 0.56 18.47 -24.87
N ALA A 290 -0.29 18.96 -25.76
CA ALA A 290 -0.50 20.39 -25.94
C ALA A 290 -1.14 21.02 -24.69
N TYR A 291 -2.06 20.32 -24.04
CA TYR A 291 -2.64 20.77 -22.78
C TYR A 291 -1.61 20.84 -21.64
N ASN A 292 -0.68 19.88 -21.57
CA ASN A 292 0.38 19.85 -20.55
C ASN A 292 1.62 20.68 -20.90
N HIS A 293 1.74 21.13 -22.14
CA HIS A 293 2.71 22.16 -22.55
C HIS A 293 2.29 23.57 -22.13
N MET A 294 0.98 23.80 -21.90
CA MET A 294 0.46 25.10 -21.51
C MET A 294 0.71 25.42 -20.03
N GLY A 295 1.07 26.67 -19.74
CA GLY A 295 1.32 27.17 -18.39
C GLY A 295 2.72 26.83 -17.91
N GLU A 296 2.87 26.52 -16.61
CA GLU A 296 4.17 26.12 -16.01
C GLU A 296 4.35 24.60 -15.96
N ARG A 297 3.65 23.85 -16.81
CA ARG A 297 3.70 22.39 -16.86
C ARG A 297 4.63 21.93 -17.98
N SER A 298 5.09 20.70 -17.84
CA SER A 298 5.88 20.00 -18.85
C SER A 298 5.41 18.56 -18.93
N TYR A 299 5.85 17.81 -19.94
CA TYR A 299 5.46 16.41 -20.10
C TYR A 299 6.60 15.51 -20.54
N ILE A 300 6.49 14.24 -20.15
CA ILE A 300 7.34 13.12 -20.59
C ILE A 300 6.39 12.00 -20.99
N VAL A 301 6.30 11.73 -22.29
CA VAL A 301 5.31 10.80 -22.83
C VAL A 301 5.99 9.78 -23.73
N THR A 302 5.67 8.51 -23.57
CA THR A 302 6.19 7.48 -24.48
C THR A 302 5.72 7.68 -25.90
N GLN A 303 6.65 7.52 -26.83
CA GLN A 303 6.38 7.62 -28.25
C GLN A 303 6.56 6.25 -28.90
N SER A 304 5.53 5.79 -29.62
CA SER A 304 5.67 4.57 -30.42
C SER A 304 6.52 4.88 -31.64
N ILE A 305 7.71 4.26 -31.74
CA ILE A 305 8.61 4.40 -32.90
C ILE A 305 7.90 3.96 -34.19
N LYS A 306 7.04 2.94 -34.11
CA LYS A 306 6.25 2.45 -35.26
C LYS A 306 5.22 3.46 -35.79
N LYS A 307 4.80 4.42 -34.96
CA LYS A 307 3.85 5.48 -35.32
C LYS A 307 4.53 6.80 -35.74
N LEU A 308 5.87 6.85 -35.72
CA LEU A 308 6.59 8.00 -36.25
C LEU A 308 6.40 8.09 -37.77
N LYS A 309 6.51 9.31 -38.30
CA LYS A 309 6.61 9.58 -39.72
C LYS A 309 7.88 8.91 -40.30
N LYS A 310 7.92 8.76 -41.63
CA LYS A 310 8.95 7.96 -42.32
C LYS A 310 10.37 8.40 -41.95
N GLU A 311 10.66 9.70 -42.06
CA GLU A 311 12.01 10.25 -41.82
C GLU A 311 12.46 10.06 -40.36
N GLU A 312 11.60 10.41 -39.40
CA GLU A 312 11.89 10.27 -37.98
C GLU A 312 11.98 8.81 -37.55
N LYS A 313 11.24 7.92 -38.21
CA LYS A 313 11.31 6.47 -37.99
C LYS A 313 12.62 5.89 -38.53
N GLU A 314 13.03 6.28 -39.72
CA GLU A 314 14.33 5.90 -40.31
C GLU A 314 15.47 6.42 -39.45
N TRP A 315 15.39 7.68 -39.00
CA TRP A 315 16.35 8.25 -38.05
C TRP A 315 16.38 7.48 -36.73
N ALA A 316 15.23 7.15 -36.13
CA ALA A 316 15.17 6.42 -34.87
C ALA A 316 15.80 5.03 -34.97
N LEU A 317 15.56 4.30 -36.07
CA LEU A 317 16.08 2.96 -36.32
C LEU A 317 17.56 2.92 -36.75
N ASN A 318 18.12 4.06 -37.16
CA ASN A 318 19.53 4.14 -37.53
C ASN A 318 20.43 3.84 -36.31
N PRO A 319 21.35 2.87 -36.37
CA PRO A 319 22.18 2.52 -35.21
C PRO A 319 23.30 3.52 -34.91
N GLN A 320 23.56 4.50 -35.77
CA GLN A 320 24.52 5.56 -35.52
C GLN A 320 23.93 6.70 -34.66
N GLY A 321 24.83 7.50 -34.07
CA GLY A 321 24.50 8.73 -33.34
C GLY A 321 24.09 8.55 -31.88
N PHE A 322 24.21 7.33 -31.34
CA PHE A 322 23.98 7.07 -29.92
C PHE A 322 25.17 7.53 -29.06
N LYS A 323 24.85 7.86 -27.82
CA LYS A 323 25.78 8.20 -26.75
C LYS A 323 25.39 7.47 -25.47
N ARG A 324 26.37 7.19 -24.61
CA ARG A 324 26.16 6.53 -23.33
C ARG A 324 25.58 7.52 -22.31
N ILE A 325 24.58 7.11 -21.53
CA ILE A 325 23.90 8.01 -20.57
C ILE A 325 24.81 8.49 -19.43
N SER A 326 25.82 7.69 -19.05
CA SER A 326 26.66 8.01 -17.89
C SER A 326 27.61 9.19 -18.12
N ASP A 327 28.08 9.38 -19.35
CA ASP A 327 29.18 10.30 -19.68
C ASP A 327 29.01 11.01 -21.04
N ASP A 328 27.88 10.80 -21.73
CA ASP A 328 27.59 11.32 -23.07
C ASP A 328 28.61 10.94 -24.16
N THR A 329 29.41 9.91 -23.92
CA THR A 329 30.39 9.43 -24.92
C THR A 329 29.67 8.85 -26.14
N PRO A 330 30.03 9.25 -27.37
CA PRO A 330 29.48 8.64 -28.58
C PRO A 330 29.83 7.16 -28.68
N VAL A 331 28.85 6.33 -29.05
CA VAL A 331 28.98 4.88 -29.12
C VAL A 331 28.24 4.34 -30.34
N ASP A 332 28.86 3.38 -31.04
CA ASP A 332 28.20 2.56 -32.05
C ASP A 332 27.52 1.37 -31.36
N ILE A 333 26.18 1.36 -31.33
CA ILE A 333 25.43 0.30 -30.64
C ILE A 333 25.55 -1.06 -31.33
N THR A 334 26.08 -1.14 -32.56
CA THR A 334 26.31 -2.40 -33.27
C THR A 334 27.56 -3.14 -32.79
N GLN A 335 28.46 -2.45 -32.08
CA GLN A 335 29.73 -2.99 -31.58
C GLN A 335 29.71 -3.28 -30.08
N LEU A 336 28.52 -3.25 -29.46
CA LEU A 336 28.36 -3.54 -28.03
C LEU A 336 28.53 -5.03 -27.75
N SER A 337 29.13 -5.34 -26.59
CA SER A 337 29.20 -6.71 -26.08
C SER A 337 27.80 -7.23 -25.76
N GLU A 338 27.58 -8.55 -25.90
CA GLU A 338 26.32 -9.20 -25.51
C GLU A 338 26.03 -9.08 -24.01
N ASP A 339 27.08 -8.96 -23.17
CA ASP A 339 26.97 -8.80 -21.73
C ASP A 339 26.80 -7.34 -21.28
N ASP A 340 26.76 -6.39 -22.22
CA ASP A 340 26.61 -4.96 -21.92
C ASP A 340 25.24 -4.67 -21.29
N LYS A 341 25.26 -4.02 -20.12
CA LYS A 341 24.05 -3.62 -19.37
C LYS A 341 23.85 -2.11 -19.34
N GLY A 342 24.60 -1.38 -20.16
CA GLY A 342 24.50 0.05 -20.32
C GLY A 342 23.18 0.47 -20.96
N LEU A 343 22.89 1.75 -20.83
CA LEU A 343 21.76 2.41 -21.48
C LEU A 343 22.32 3.54 -22.35
N TYR A 344 21.92 3.52 -23.61
CA TYR A 344 22.41 4.41 -24.66
C TYR A 344 21.25 5.23 -25.17
N TYR A 345 21.52 6.43 -25.65
CA TYR A 345 20.49 7.29 -26.20
C TYR A 345 20.97 8.14 -27.36
N LYS A 346 20.05 8.60 -28.17
CA LYS A 346 20.21 9.74 -29.07
C LYS A 346 18.96 10.58 -29.00
N ASP A 347 19.09 11.86 -29.28
CA ASP A 347 17.99 12.79 -29.16
C ASP A 347 18.04 13.85 -30.25
N GLY A 348 16.87 14.41 -30.57
CA GLY A 348 16.74 15.42 -31.61
C GLY A 348 15.41 16.15 -31.55
N PRO A 349 15.28 17.26 -32.30
CA PRO A 349 14.02 17.99 -32.40
C PRO A 349 12.97 17.11 -33.08
N TYR A 350 11.74 17.20 -32.59
CA TYR A 350 10.58 16.51 -33.13
C TYR A 350 9.39 17.45 -33.14
N THR A 351 9.00 17.93 -34.31
CA THR A 351 7.90 18.90 -34.42
C THR A 351 6.69 18.22 -35.04
N THR A 352 5.60 18.18 -34.28
CA THR A 352 4.30 17.72 -34.78
C THR A 352 3.48 18.92 -35.26
N LYS A 353 2.20 18.73 -35.56
CA LYS A 353 1.37 19.83 -36.10
C LYS A 353 1.18 20.96 -35.09
N LYS A 354 1.14 20.62 -33.80
CA LYS A 354 0.80 21.56 -32.71
C LYS A 354 1.98 21.91 -31.81
N LEU A 355 3.05 21.13 -31.80
CA LEU A 355 4.08 21.21 -30.76
C LEU A 355 5.48 21.02 -31.33
N HIS A 356 6.37 21.90 -30.89
CA HIS A 356 7.81 21.68 -30.95
C HIS A 356 8.23 20.96 -29.66
N GLN A 357 8.86 19.80 -29.82
CA GLN A 357 9.24 18.93 -28.71
C GLN A 357 10.57 18.23 -29.04
N ARG A 358 11.12 17.53 -28.07
CA ARG A 358 12.31 16.70 -28.18
C ARG A 358 11.92 15.24 -28.25
N LEU A 359 12.52 14.48 -29.16
CA LEU A 359 12.40 13.03 -29.26
C LEU A 359 13.71 12.41 -28.77
N ILE A 360 13.59 11.53 -27.78
CA ILE A 360 14.71 10.77 -27.20
C ILE A 360 14.49 9.31 -27.54
N ILE A 361 15.46 8.69 -28.21
CA ILE A 361 15.50 7.27 -28.52
C ILE A 361 16.55 6.63 -27.63
N THR A 362 16.17 5.60 -26.88
CA THR A 362 17.09 4.83 -26.05
C THR A 362 17.30 3.43 -26.63
N TYR A 363 18.50 2.88 -26.44
CA TYR A 363 18.83 1.50 -26.73
C TYR A 363 19.37 0.82 -25.47
N SER A 364 18.83 -0.36 -25.13
CA SER A 364 19.33 -1.23 -24.06
C SER A 364 19.61 -2.62 -24.61
N PRO A 365 20.86 -3.12 -24.57
CA PRO A 365 21.20 -4.47 -25.02
C PRO A 365 20.45 -5.55 -24.22
N LYS A 366 20.34 -5.36 -22.90
CA LYS A 366 19.52 -6.22 -22.03
C LYS A 366 18.06 -6.30 -22.51
N TYR A 367 17.46 -5.17 -22.87
CA TYR A 367 16.08 -5.14 -23.35
C TYR A 367 15.96 -5.72 -24.77
N ALA A 368 16.96 -5.51 -25.63
CA ALA A 368 17.03 -6.12 -26.96
C ALA A 368 17.05 -7.64 -26.87
N PHE A 369 17.89 -8.21 -26.01
CA PHE A 369 17.96 -9.66 -25.77
C PHE A 369 16.63 -10.22 -25.26
N TYR A 370 15.99 -9.52 -24.32
CA TYR A 370 14.67 -9.90 -23.81
C TYR A 370 13.60 -9.91 -24.91
N GLN A 371 13.49 -8.83 -25.69
CA GLN A 371 12.52 -8.72 -26.79
C GLN A 371 12.80 -9.74 -27.91
N LYS A 372 14.07 -9.98 -28.25
CA LYS A 372 14.49 -11.04 -29.16
C LYS A 372 14.00 -12.41 -28.68
N THR A 373 14.21 -12.74 -27.42
CA THR A 373 13.77 -14.03 -26.84
C THR A 373 12.25 -14.16 -26.87
N LEU A 374 11.51 -13.10 -26.54
CA LEU A 374 10.06 -13.09 -26.66
C LEU A 374 9.59 -13.30 -28.10
N ARG A 375 10.21 -12.62 -29.07
CA ARG A 375 9.89 -12.78 -30.50
C ARG A 375 10.21 -14.20 -30.96
N SER A 376 11.37 -14.76 -30.62
CA SER A 376 11.72 -16.15 -30.98
C SER A 376 10.66 -17.14 -30.49
N LYS A 377 10.19 -17.01 -29.25
CA LYS A 377 9.09 -17.83 -28.72
C LYS A 377 7.77 -17.64 -29.48
N GLN A 378 7.48 -16.43 -29.98
CA GLN A 378 6.31 -16.20 -30.82
C GLN A 378 6.45 -16.83 -32.20
N VAL A 379 7.64 -16.74 -32.81
CA VAL A 379 7.94 -17.36 -34.11
C VAL A 379 7.85 -18.88 -34.03
N GLU A 380 8.41 -19.50 -32.99
CA GLU A 380 8.28 -20.94 -32.74
C GLU A 380 6.82 -21.38 -32.62
N ARG A 381 5.98 -20.58 -31.94
CA ARG A 381 4.54 -20.85 -31.84
C ARG A 381 3.83 -20.67 -33.18
N ALA A 382 4.21 -19.67 -33.97
CA ALA A 382 3.66 -19.44 -35.30
C ALA A 382 3.99 -20.63 -36.23
N GLN A 383 5.22 -21.14 -36.17
CA GLN A 383 5.63 -22.33 -36.92
C GLN A 383 4.80 -23.56 -36.53
N LYS A 384 4.63 -23.83 -35.23
CA LYS A 384 3.76 -24.93 -34.76
C LYS A 384 2.30 -24.79 -35.22
N MET A 385 1.81 -23.55 -35.40
CA MET A 385 0.46 -23.31 -35.94
C MET A 385 0.37 -23.65 -37.43
N LEU A 386 1.42 -23.39 -38.20
CA LEU A 386 1.52 -23.80 -39.61
C LEU A 386 1.56 -25.33 -39.71
N ASP A 387 2.45 -25.97 -38.93
CA ASP A 387 2.66 -27.42 -38.95
C ASP A 387 1.39 -28.21 -38.57
N SER A 388 0.53 -27.63 -37.72
CA SER A 388 -0.71 -28.25 -37.26
C SER A 388 -1.94 -27.95 -38.13
N GLY A 389 -1.82 -27.10 -39.16
CA GLY A 389 -2.92 -26.70 -40.04
C GLY A 389 -4.03 -25.87 -39.36
N LYS A 390 -3.87 -25.51 -38.07
CA LYS A 390 -4.86 -24.75 -37.29
C LYS A 390 -4.55 -23.25 -37.33
N THR A 391 -4.64 -22.64 -38.51
CA THR A 391 -4.51 -21.19 -38.64
C THR A 391 -5.79 -20.51 -38.17
N LYS A 392 -5.73 -19.80 -37.03
CA LYS A 392 -6.89 -19.03 -36.53
C LYS A 392 -7.18 -17.87 -37.48
N LYS A 393 -8.37 -17.87 -38.09
CA LYS A 393 -8.90 -16.72 -38.82
C LYS A 393 -9.12 -15.55 -37.83
N ASN A 394 -8.41 -14.45 -38.06
CA ASN A 394 -8.73 -13.12 -37.57
C ASN A 394 -8.52 -12.80 -36.07
N ARG A 395 -7.26 -12.67 -35.63
CA ARG A 395 -6.91 -11.70 -34.56
C ARG A 395 -5.59 -10.99 -34.88
N LYS A 396 -5.61 -9.65 -34.89
CA LYS A 396 -4.45 -8.77 -35.16
C LYS A 396 -3.91 -8.16 -33.86
N ASN A 397 -3.67 -8.97 -32.82
CA ASN A 397 -3.03 -8.47 -31.60
C ASN A 397 -1.49 -8.46 -31.81
N PRO A 398 -0.76 -7.39 -31.43
CA PRO A 398 0.71 -7.38 -31.44
C PRO A 398 1.39 -8.56 -30.75
N ASN A 399 0.74 -9.21 -29.78
CA ASN A 399 1.29 -10.38 -29.08
C ASN A 399 0.83 -11.73 -29.67
N ASP A 400 0.05 -11.73 -30.75
CA ASP A 400 -0.45 -12.95 -31.38
C ASP A 400 0.64 -13.56 -32.28
N PRO A 401 1.06 -14.81 -32.06
CA PRO A 401 1.97 -15.52 -32.95
C PRO A 401 1.51 -15.55 -34.41
N ALA A 402 0.20 -15.58 -34.65
CA ALA A 402 -0.38 -15.58 -36.01
C ALA A 402 0.00 -14.33 -36.82
N ARG A 403 0.49 -13.26 -36.17
CA ARG A 403 1.00 -12.07 -36.87
C ARG A 403 2.17 -12.39 -37.80
N PHE A 404 2.94 -13.44 -37.54
CA PHE A 404 4.08 -13.85 -38.39
C PHE A 404 3.68 -14.84 -39.48
N ILE A 405 2.38 -15.13 -39.65
CA ILE A 405 1.89 -16.01 -40.71
C ILE A 405 1.42 -15.14 -41.89
N GLY A 406 2.09 -15.29 -43.03
CA GLY A 406 1.68 -14.75 -44.32
C GLY A 406 0.69 -15.68 -45.02
N THR A 407 -0.12 -15.12 -45.91
CA THR A 407 -1.08 -15.86 -46.71
C THR A 407 -0.91 -15.48 -48.18
N LEU A 408 -0.77 -16.48 -49.05
CA LEU A 408 -0.82 -16.34 -50.49
C LEU A 408 -2.13 -16.98 -50.97
N ALA A 409 -2.98 -16.18 -51.61
CA ALA A 409 -4.09 -16.68 -52.42
C ALA A 409 -3.71 -16.42 -53.88
N ALA A 410 -3.56 -17.47 -54.68
CA ALA A 410 -3.22 -17.32 -56.09
C ALA A 410 -4.18 -18.13 -56.96
N THR A 411 -4.92 -17.44 -57.83
CA THR A 411 -5.28 -17.90 -59.18
C THR A 411 -5.39 -16.70 -60.14
N LYS A 412 -5.05 -16.90 -61.42
CA LYS A 412 -5.23 -15.92 -62.51
C LYS A 412 -6.62 -16.02 -63.17
N GLU A 413 -7.42 -17.02 -62.82
CA GLU A 413 -8.66 -17.36 -63.52
C GLU A 413 -9.69 -17.89 -62.51
N GLY A 414 -10.51 -17.00 -61.93
CA GLY A 414 -11.89 -17.24 -61.48
C GLY A 414 -12.28 -18.41 -60.54
N GLU A 415 -11.43 -19.38 -60.20
CA GLU A 415 -11.77 -20.53 -59.36
C GLU A 415 -11.10 -20.46 -57.99
N ALA A 416 -11.73 -21.12 -57.01
CA ALA A 416 -11.39 -21.08 -55.59
C ALA A 416 -9.92 -21.45 -55.33
N ALA A 417 -9.09 -20.43 -55.10
CA ALA A 417 -7.66 -20.59 -54.87
C ALA A 417 -7.35 -21.32 -53.56
N ASP A 418 -6.48 -22.32 -53.61
CA ASP A 418 -5.86 -22.91 -52.43
C ASP A 418 -5.07 -21.84 -51.67
N ILE A 419 -5.45 -21.65 -50.39
CA ILE A 419 -4.85 -20.65 -49.52
C ILE A 419 -3.56 -21.24 -48.92
N HIS A 420 -2.40 -20.77 -49.37
CA HIS A 420 -1.12 -21.19 -48.80
C HIS A 420 -0.70 -20.28 -47.64
N HIS A 421 -0.46 -20.86 -46.47
CA HIS A 421 0.06 -20.16 -45.30
C HIS A 421 1.56 -20.41 -45.15
N TYR A 422 2.33 -19.37 -44.89
CA TYR A 422 3.79 -19.44 -44.73
C TYR A 422 4.26 -18.54 -43.60
N LEU A 423 5.50 -18.75 -43.14
CA LEU A 423 6.11 -17.88 -42.15
C LEU A 423 6.65 -16.62 -42.85
N ASP A 424 6.19 -15.44 -42.44
CA ASP A 424 6.59 -14.15 -43.00
C ASP A 424 7.94 -13.69 -42.41
N GLU A 425 9.02 -14.16 -43.03
CA GLU A 425 10.40 -13.82 -42.63
C GLU A 425 10.71 -12.32 -42.71
N ASN A 426 10.14 -11.63 -43.70
CA ASN A 426 10.28 -10.19 -43.86
C ASN A 426 9.71 -9.45 -42.65
N LYS A 427 8.54 -9.86 -42.16
CA LYS A 427 7.93 -9.27 -40.97
C LYS A 427 8.69 -9.59 -39.69
N ILE A 428 9.31 -10.76 -39.59
CA ILE A 428 10.19 -11.11 -38.47
C ILE A 428 11.42 -10.20 -38.47
N ALA A 429 12.05 -9.99 -39.63
CA ALA A 429 13.21 -9.11 -39.81
C ALA A 429 12.86 -7.63 -39.59
N GLU A 430 11.66 -7.19 -40.00
CA GLU A 430 11.18 -5.85 -39.68
C GLU A 430 10.97 -5.66 -38.17
N GLU A 431 10.39 -6.64 -37.49
CA GLU A 431 10.13 -6.54 -36.04
C GLU A 431 11.42 -6.56 -35.22
N SER A 432 12.47 -7.25 -35.67
CA SER A 432 13.76 -7.30 -34.96
C SER A 432 14.49 -5.96 -34.92
N LYS A 433 14.25 -5.07 -35.89
CA LYS A 433 14.85 -3.72 -35.93
C LYS A 433 14.47 -2.85 -34.72
N TYR A 434 13.36 -3.17 -34.05
CA TYR A 434 12.88 -2.40 -32.88
C TYR A 434 13.42 -2.94 -31.57
N ASP A 435 14.16 -4.06 -31.57
CA ASP A 435 14.63 -4.67 -30.34
C ASP A 435 15.55 -3.74 -29.55
N GLY A 436 15.25 -3.58 -28.28
CA GLY A 436 16.00 -2.74 -27.36
C GLY A 436 15.73 -1.26 -27.52
N LEU A 437 15.02 -0.84 -28.57
CA LEU A 437 14.68 0.54 -28.81
C LEU A 437 13.42 0.96 -28.07
N TYR A 438 13.52 2.11 -27.41
CA TYR A 438 12.41 2.75 -26.72
C TYR A 438 12.46 4.26 -26.99
N ALA A 439 11.31 4.93 -26.96
CA ALA A 439 11.25 6.34 -27.32
C ALA A 439 10.33 7.15 -26.42
N VAL A 440 10.75 8.37 -26.15
CA VAL A 440 10.06 9.34 -25.30
C VAL A 440 10.03 10.69 -26.00
N CYS A 441 8.91 11.39 -25.90
CA CYS A 441 8.74 12.76 -26.33
C CYS A 441 8.53 13.67 -25.11
N THR A 442 9.14 14.86 -25.15
CA THR A 442 9.06 15.83 -24.05
C THR A 442 9.23 17.25 -24.56
N ASP A 443 8.66 18.23 -23.87
CA ASP A 443 8.92 19.66 -24.05
C ASP A 443 10.05 20.20 -23.14
N LEU A 444 10.71 19.32 -22.39
CA LEU A 444 11.93 19.63 -21.62
C LEU A 444 13.15 19.65 -22.55
N LEU A 445 13.30 20.75 -23.29
CA LEU A 445 14.31 20.86 -24.35
C LEU A 445 15.74 20.94 -23.81
N ASP A 446 15.93 21.61 -22.67
CA ASP A 446 17.25 21.91 -22.09
C ASP A 446 17.65 20.96 -20.94
N ASP A 447 16.73 20.15 -20.45
CA ASP A 447 16.99 19.21 -19.35
C ASP A 447 17.91 18.06 -19.79
N LYS A 448 18.64 17.50 -18.81
CA LYS A 448 19.52 16.35 -19.03
C LYS A 448 18.70 15.10 -19.36
N VAL A 449 19.08 14.41 -20.44
CA VAL A 449 18.37 13.18 -20.87
C VAL A 449 18.37 12.10 -19.78
N GLY A 450 19.47 11.94 -19.05
CA GLY A 450 19.53 10.99 -17.94
C GLY A 450 18.43 11.23 -16.89
N ASP A 451 18.08 12.48 -16.59
CA ASP A 451 17.04 12.79 -15.60
C ASP A 451 15.63 12.62 -16.17
N ILE A 452 15.41 12.99 -17.45
CA ILE A 452 14.16 12.71 -18.17
C ILE A 452 13.87 11.20 -18.20
N LEU A 453 14.90 10.39 -18.49
CA LEU A 453 14.76 8.93 -18.57
C LEU A 453 14.51 8.30 -17.20
N LYS A 454 15.16 8.76 -16.12
CA LYS A 454 14.84 8.31 -14.75
C LYS A 454 13.37 8.54 -14.41
N VAL A 455 12.81 9.69 -14.79
CA VAL A 455 11.38 9.96 -14.61
C VAL A 455 10.54 9.02 -15.48
N SER A 456 10.86 8.87 -16.76
CA SER A 456 10.12 7.95 -17.64
C SER A 456 10.14 6.50 -17.14
N GLU A 457 11.26 6.05 -16.57
CA GLU A 457 11.41 4.71 -16.00
C GLU A 457 10.54 4.54 -14.74
N GLY A 458 10.43 5.57 -13.89
CA GLY A 458 9.62 5.54 -12.66
C GLY A 458 8.13 5.29 -12.87
N ARG A 459 7.62 5.33 -14.12
CA ARG A 459 6.22 5.04 -14.43
C ARG A 459 5.73 3.68 -13.90
N TRP A 460 6.58 2.66 -13.82
CA TRP A 460 6.17 1.33 -13.33
C TRP A 460 5.52 1.37 -11.93
N GLN A 461 5.84 2.38 -11.11
CA GLN A 461 5.26 2.56 -9.78
C GLN A 461 3.73 2.73 -9.80
N ILE A 462 3.16 3.33 -10.87
CA ILE A 462 1.70 3.52 -10.96
C ILE A 462 1.01 2.21 -11.36
N GLU A 463 1.65 1.42 -12.22
CA GLU A 463 1.20 0.07 -12.58
C GLU A 463 1.21 -0.83 -11.33
N GLU A 464 2.25 -0.72 -10.50
CA GLU A 464 2.31 -1.40 -9.21
C GLU A 464 1.18 -0.94 -8.26
N CYS A 465 0.89 0.35 -8.18
CA CYS A 465 -0.24 0.85 -7.38
C CYS A 465 -1.57 0.21 -7.80
N PHE A 466 -1.83 0.11 -9.11
CA PHE A 466 -3.00 -0.59 -9.62
C PHE A 466 -2.98 -2.09 -9.33
N ARG A 467 -1.80 -2.74 -9.40
CA ARG A 467 -1.63 -4.15 -9.01
C ARG A 467 -2.01 -4.36 -7.54
N ILE A 468 -1.47 -3.56 -6.63
CA ILE A 468 -1.75 -3.63 -5.19
C ILE A 468 -3.24 -3.40 -4.94
N MET A 469 -3.85 -2.39 -5.56
CA MET A 469 -5.28 -2.13 -5.40
C MET A 469 -6.15 -3.32 -5.87
N LYS A 470 -5.80 -3.95 -6.99
CA LYS A 470 -6.59 -5.06 -7.55
C LYS A 470 -6.40 -6.37 -6.79
N THR A 471 -5.15 -6.70 -6.47
CA THR A 471 -4.79 -7.99 -5.87
C THR A 471 -4.91 -7.92 -4.35
N ASP A 472 -4.07 -7.09 -3.73
CA ASP A 472 -3.85 -7.07 -2.28
C ASP A 472 -4.98 -6.40 -1.51
N PHE A 473 -5.60 -5.35 -2.07
CA PHE A 473 -6.77 -4.69 -1.45
C PHE A 473 -8.10 -5.15 -2.03
N SER A 474 -8.09 -6.05 -3.01
CA SER A 474 -9.27 -6.60 -3.66
C SER A 474 -10.32 -5.52 -3.95
N ALA A 475 -9.90 -4.46 -4.66
CA ALA A 475 -10.81 -3.44 -5.20
C ALA A 475 -11.88 -4.06 -6.13
N ARG A 476 -11.67 -5.32 -6.54
CA ARG A 476 -12.69 -6.23 -7.03
C ARG A 476 -12.62 -7.56 -6.24
N PRO A 477 -13.76 -8.24 -6.02
CA PRO A 477 -15.11 -7.90 -6.49
C PRO A 477 -15.74 -6.70 -5.76
N VAL A 478 -16.55 -5.92 -6.48
CA VAL A 478 -17.29 -4.77 -5.93
C VAL A 478 -18.71 -5.19 -5.59
N TYR A 479 -19.00 -5.32 -4.29
CA TYR A 479 -20.31 -5.80 -3.78
C TYR A 479 -21.41 -4.73 -3.70
N LEU A 480 -21.14 -3.50 -4.16
CA LEU A 480 -22.07 -2.38 -4.06
C LEU A 480 -22.69 -2.11 -5.43
N GLN A 481 -23.99 -1.76 -5.44
CA GLN A 481 -24.74 -1.49 -6.67
C GLN A 481 -24.88 0.01 -6.94
N ASP A 482 -25.18 0.78 -5.89
CA ASP A 482 -25.31 2.24 -5.94
C ASP A 482 -24.00 2.92 -6.35
N GLU A 483 -24.07 3.82 -7.33
CA GLU A 483 -22.91 4.48 -7.92
C GLU A 483 -22.11 5.31 -6.90
N ASN A 484 -22.81 6.03 -6.02
CA ASN A 484 -22.16 6.85 -5.01
C ASN A 484 -21.43 5.99 -3.96
N ARG A 485 -22.04 4.87 -3.55
CA ARG A 485 -21.39 3.89 -2.66
C ARG A 485 -20.24 3.15 -3.34
N ILE A 486 -20.32 2.90 -4.66
CA ILE A 486 -19.18 2.40 -5.45
C ILE A 486 -18.03 3.42 -5.42
N LYS A 487 -18.31 4.72 -5.62
CA LYS A 487 -17.31 5.80 -5.49
C LYS A 487 -16.64 5.78 -4.10
N ALA A 488 -17.42 5.57 -3.03
CA ALA A 488 -16.90 5.42 -1.68
C ALA A 488 -16.02 4.17 -1.50
N HIS A 489 -16.34 3.05 -2.15
CA HIS A 489 -15.49 1.86 -2.13
C HIS A 489 -14.12 2.14 -2.73
N PHE A 490 -14.07 2.74 -3.92
CA PHE A 490 -12.80 3.11 -4.55
C PHE A 490 -12.02 4.15 -3.75
N LEU A 491 -12.71 5.08 -3.09
CA LEU A 491 -12.08 5.99 -2.13
C LEU A 491 -11.40 5.23 -0.98
N ILE A 492 -12.07 4.24 -0.39
CA ILE A 492 -11.48 3.43 0.69
C ILE A 492 -10.25 2.67 0.18
N CYS A 493 -10.30 2.09 -1.02
CA CYS A 493 -9.13 1.42 -1.63
C CYS A 493 -7.98 2.41 -1.90
N PHE A 494 -8.28 3.61 -2.40
CA PHE A 494 -7.31 4.67 -2.62
C PHE A 494 -6.65 5.14 -1.31
N LEU A 495 -7.44 5.37 -0.25
CA LEU A 495 -6.94 5.73 1.07
C LEU A 495 -6.10 4.60 1.68
N SER A 496 -6.50 3.35 1.47
CA SER A 496 -5.74 2.16 1.91
C SER A 496 -4.37 2.11 1.24
N LEU A 497 -4.32 2.34 -0.08
CA LEU A 497 -3.07 2.42 -0.82
C LEU A 497 -2.18 3.56 -0.34
N MET A 498 -2.73 4.75 -0.07
CA MET A 498 -1.92 5.83 0.50
C MET A 498 -1.34 5.47 1.86
N LEU A 499 -2.14 4.91 2.78
CA LEU A 499 -1.65 4.50 4.10
C LEU A 499 -0.54 3.45 3.99
N TYR A 500 -0.72 2.47 3.11
CA TYR A 500 0.30 1.46 2.81
C TYR A 500 1.58 2.11 2.28
N ARG A 501 1.50 2.98 1.25
CA ARG A 501 2.66 3.62 0.65
C ARG A 501 3.41 4.52 1.63
N PHE A 502 2.70 5.22 2.51
CA PHE A 502 3.34 5.99 3.58
C PHE A 502 4.04 5.10 4.62
N LEU A 503 3.44 3.96 4.97
CA LEU A 503 4.08 2.99 5.86
C LEU A 503 5.32 2.38 5.21
N GLU A 504 5.24 1.96 3.94
CA GLU A 504 6.34 1.45 3.13
C GLU A 504 7.49 2.47 3.05
N LYS A 505 7.18 3.73 2.73
CA LYS A 505 8.16 4.83 2.71
C LYS A 505 8.81 5.03 4.08
N LYS A 506 8.05 4.89 5.17
CA LYS A 506 8.57 5.02 6.55
C LYS A 506 9.51 3.88 6.94
N LEU A 507 9.44 2.75 6.24
CA LEU A 507 10.33 1.60 6.37
C LEU A 507 11.44 1.62 5.31
N ASP A 508 11.69 2.77 4.67
CA ASP A 508 12.67 2.98 3.60
C ASP A 508 12.50 2.03 2.40
N SER A 509 11.27 1.55 2.14
CA SER A 509 10.96 0.60 1.07
C SER A 509 11.83 -0.67 1.11
N LYS A 510 12.25 -1.09 2.31
CA LYS A 510 13.13 -2.26 2.52
C LYS A 510 12.43 -3.61 2.36
N TYR A 511 11.10 -3.63 2.44
CA TYR A 511 10.29 -4.83 2.45
C TYR A 511 9.34 -4.81 1.25
N THR A 512 9.08 -5.99 0.69
CA THR A 512 8.08 -6.15 -0.37
C THR A 512 6.67 -5.93 0.19
N CYS A 513 5.72 -5.65 -0.71
CA CYS A 513 4.30 -5.53 -0.36
C CYS A 513 3.76 -6.77 0.36
N GLU A 514 4.10 -7.96 -0.14
CA GLU A 514 3.66 -9.23 0.44
C GLU A 514 4.19 -9.41 1.86
N GLU A 515 5.50 -9.24 2.07
CA GLU A 515 6.13 -9.35 3.39
C GLU A 515 5.52 -8.39 4.42
N LEU A 516 5.32 -7.13 4.03
CA LEU A 516 4.75 -6.12 4.92
C LEU A 516 3.29 -6.42 5.27
N LEU A 517 2.46 -6.74 4.27
CA LEU A 517 1.05 -7.04 4.51
C LEU A 517 0.87 -8.31 5.33
N ASP A 518 1.63 -9.36 5.06
CA ASP A 518 1.55 -10.62 5.80
C ASP A 518 2.04 -10.45 7.24
N THR A 519 3.08 -9.65 7.44
CA THR A 519 3.52 -9.25 8.79
C THR A 519 2.39 -8.57 9.55
N LEU A 520 1.76 -7.54 8.97
CA LEU A 520 0.65 -6.83 9.60
C LEU A 520 -0.53 -7.77 9.91
N LYS A 521 -0.90 -8.66 8.99
CA LYS A 521 -1.97 -9.65 9.20
C LYS A 521 -1.65 -10.64 10.31
N SER A 522 -0.38 -10.99 10.49
CA SER A 522 0.06 -11.94 11.52
C SER A 522 0.07 -11.36 12.93
N MET A 523 0.16 -10.03 13.09
CA MET A 523 0.27 -9.33 14.37
C MET A 523 -1.04 -9.35 15.16
N ASN A 524 -1.29 -10.49 15.81
CA ASN A 524 -2.49 -10.80 16.57
C ASN A 524 -2.20 -11.05 18.05
N PHE A 525 -3.25 -11.04 18.87
CA PHE A 525 -3.20 -11.06 20.32
C PHE A 525 -4.28 -11.97 20.90
N VAL A 526 -3.97 -12.63 22.01
CA VAL A 526 -4.94 -13.37 22.82
C VAL A 526 -5.15 -12.64 24.14
N ASN A 527 -6.39 -12.27 24.45
CA ASN A 527 -6.79 -11.74 25.76
C ASN A 527 -6.76 -12.87 26.79
N VAL A 528 -6.06 -12.62 27.89
CA VAL A 528 -5.90 -13.56 28.99
C VAL A 528 -6.69 -13.08 30.21
N GLN A 529 -7.81 -13.75 30.48
CA GLN A 529 -8.63 -13.59 31.70
C GLN A 529 -8.87 -12.13 32.11
N GLU A 530 -9.06 -11.23 31.15
CA GLU A 530 -9.28 -9.80 31.42
C GLU A 530 -8.10 -9.08 32.10
N GLN A 531 -6.91 -9.68 32.17
CA GLN A 531 -5.71 -9.07 32.74
C GLN A 531 -4.86 -8.34 31.70
N GLY A 532 -4.83 -8.86 30.47
CA GLY A 532 -3.98 -8.34 29.40
C GLY A 532 -3.98 -9.22 28.16
N PHE A 533 -2.94 -9.07 27.36
CA PHE A 533 -2.83 -9.66 26.03
C PHE A 533 -1.47 -10.35 25.85
N ILE A 534 -1.47 -11.48 25.18
CA ILE A 534 -0.25 -12.17 24.72
C ILE A 534 -0.18 -12.02 23.19
N PRO A 535 0.91 -11.47 22.62
CA PRO A 535 1.11 -11.47 21.17
C PRO A 535 1.31 -12.90 20.66
N THR A 536 0.70 -13.24 19.53
CA THR A 536 0.76 -14.58 18.93
C THR A 536 1.59 -14.64 17.64
N TYR A 537 2.47 -13.66 17.44
CA TYR A 537 3.27 -13.52 16.22
C TYR A 537 4.77 -13.67 16.52
N LYS A 538 5.53 -14.02 15.49
CA LYS A 538 6.99 -14.14 15.59
C LYS A 538 7.62 -12.76 15.53
N ARG A 539 8.54 -12.48 16.46
CA ARG A 539 9.36 -11.27 16.40
C ARG A 539 10.42 -11.43 15.31
N GLU A 540 10.42 -10.53 14.34
CA GLU A 540 11.30 -10.52 13.18
C GLU A 540 11.87 -9.12 12.95
N ARG A 541 12.85 -8.99 12.05
CA ARG A 541 13.45 -7.67 11.74
C ARG A 541 12.41 -6.68 11.23
N ILE A 542 11.43 -7.13 10.45
CA ILE A 542 10.33 -6.28 9.96
C ILE A 542 9.39 -5.82 11.09
N THR A 543 9.14 -6.66 12.11
CA THR A 543 8.35 -6.24 13.26
C THR A 543 9.08 -5.20 14.08
N ASP A 544 10.40 -5.36 14.28
CA ASP A 544 11.22 -4.36 14.97
C ASP A 544 11.21 -3.03 14.19
N ALA A 545 11.39 -3.08 12.87
CA ALA A 545 11.33 -1.88 12.02
C ALA A 545 9.98 -1.15 12.11
N LEU A 546 8.86 -1.89 12.16
CA LEU A 546 7.52 -1.32 12.38
C LEU A 546 7.40 -0.65 13.75
N HIS A 547 7.88 -1.29 14.82
CA HIS A 547 7.85 -0.73 16.17
C HIS A 547 8.68 0.55 16.28
N ASP A 548 9.89 0.54 15.72
CA ASP A 548 10.81 1.69 15.72
C ASP A 548 10.22 2.84 14.90
N ALA A 549 9.67 2.53 13.72
CA ALA A 549 9.05 3.54 12.85
C ALA A 549 7.82 4.19 13.50
N CYS A 550 7.03 3.47 14.29
CA CYS A 550 5.79 3.96 14.88
C CYS A 550 5.90 4.39 16.36
N GLY A 551 7.03 4.15 17.03
CA GLY A 551 7.30 4.61 18.39
C GLY A 551 6.52 3.87 19.49
N PHE A 552 6.06 2.65 19.23
CA PHE A 552 5.43 1.78 20.23
C PHE A 552 5.75 0.31 19.97
N ARG A 553 5.70 -0.51 21.03
CA ARG A 553 6.07 -1.94 21.00
C ARG A 553 4.91 -2.82 21.41
N THR A 554 4.74 -3.93 20.70
CA THR A 554 3.68 -4.92 20.94
C THR A 554 4.22 -6.35 21.12
N ASP A 555 5.54 -6.50 21.17
CA ASP A 555 6.29 -7.77 21.19
C ASP A 555 6.69 -8.22 22.61
N TYR A 556 6.04 -7.68 23.64
CA TYR A 556 6.25 -8.12 25.01
C TYR A 556 5.59 -9.47 25.27
N GLN A 557 6.22 -10.33 26.06
CA GLN A 557 5.66 -11.64 26.45
C GLN A 557 4.23 -11.53 27.03
N PHE A 558 3.95 -10.43 27.75
CA PHE A 558 2.61 -10.09 28.22
C PHE A 558 2.41 -8.58 28.23
N ILE A 559 1.26 -8.12 27.73
CA ILE A 559 0.86 -6.72 27.67
C ILE A 559 -0.34 -6.53 28.57
N THR A 560 -0.16 -5.87 29.72
CA THR A 560 -1.28 -5.51 30.60
C THR A 560 -2.32 -4.64 29.87
N LYS A 561 -3.59 -4.70 30.30
CA LYS A 561 -4.64 -3.83 29.73
C LYS A 561 -4.28 -2.34 29.73
N SER A 562 -3.62 -1.85 30.77
CA SER A 562 -3.20 -0.45 30.84
C SER A 562 -2.14 -0.14 29.79
N THR A 563 -1.16 -1.02 29.61
CA THR A 563 -0.12 -0.87 28.58
C THR A 563 -0.72 -0.94 27.18
N MET A 564 -1.67 -1.85 26.92
CA MET A 564 -2.38 -1.92 25.64
C MET A 564 -3.16 -0.63 25.34
N LYS A 565 -3.85 -0.06 26.34
CA LYS A 565 -4.50 1.26 26.19
C LYS A 565 -3.51 2.37 25.86
N THR A 566 -2.31 2.35 26.47
CA THR A 566 -1.24 3.30 26.12
C THR A 566 -0.76 3.11 24.68
N ILE A 567 -0.60 1.86 24.22
CA ILE A 567 -0.24 1.56 22.82
C ILE A 567 -1.31 2.12 21.88
N GLN A 568 -2.59 1.85 22.14
CA GLN A 568 -3.73 2.37 21.37
C GLN A 568 -3.81 3.91 21.35
N LYS A 569 -3.36 4.59 22.42
CA LYS A 569 -3.27 6.05 22.45
C LYS A 569 -2.11 6.55 21.57
N LYS A 570 -0.93 5.93 21.70
CA LYS A 570 0.25 6.27 20.90
C LYS A 570 0.02 6.06 19.41
N SER A 571 -0.63 4.97 19.02
CA SER A 571 -1.03 4.74 17.61
C SER A 571 -2.03 5.76 17.09
N LYS A 572 -2.66 6.57 17.95
CA LYS A 572 -3.53 7.70 17.55
C LYS A 572 -2.84 9.06 17.66
N GLY A 573 -1.52 9.09 17.93
CA GLY A 573 -0.77 10.32 18.19
C GLY A 573 -1.22 11.05 19.45
N ARG A 574 -1.70 10.32 20.47
CA ARG A 574 -2.10 10.86 21.77
C ARG A 574 -1.10 10.41 22.83
N GLU A 575 -0.75 11.33 23.75
CA GLU A 575 0.08 11.03 24.93
C GLU A 575 -0.70 10.29 26.03
#